data_AF-A0A7C3LK53-F1
#
_entry.id   AF-A0A7C3LK53-F1
#
_cell.length_a   1.000
_cell.length_b   1.000
_cell.length_c   1.000
_cell.angle_alpha   90.00
_cell.angle_beta   90.00
_cell.angle_gamma   90.00
#
_symmetry.space_group_name_H-M   'P 1'
#
loop_
_entity.id
_entity.type
_entity.pdbx_description
1 polymer ?
#
loop_
_entity_poly.entity_id
_entity_poly.type
_entity_poly.pdbx_seq_one_letter_code
_entity_poly.pdbx_strand_id
1 'polypeptide(L)'
;PQRFERWARDHDLASAMRDSVVWYFQEIATRLGIERERAYLKAFQYGNQDAGGPLTAFWLGDSLQISPEEQLAFLRRFFDGRLPVAAKAVRTVRDILVQPTGRVVNAAGEHVLGGPWPPGTVVQAKTGSGADHGRSVLWLVGRVARGDRAWVFVSCVIGAEEPMAAVDLAAARLADLKVL
;
A
#
# COMPACT_ATOMS: atom_id res chain seq x y z
N PRO A 1 4.78 -15.34 -19.21
CA PRO A 1 4.05 -16.15 -18.19
C PRO A 1 3.59 -15.27 -17.02
N GLN A 2 2.34 -15.42 -16.57
CA GLN A 2 1.82 -14.70 -15.42
C GLN A 2 2.51 -15.25 -14.15
N ARG A 3 3.19 -14.38 -13.39
CA ARG A 3 4.08 -14.79 -12.29
C ARG A 3 3.34 -15.40 -11.09
N PHE A 4 2.06 -15.09 -10.92
CA PHE A 4 1.25 -15.52 -9.78
C PHE A 4 -0.07 -16.12 -10.26
N GLU A 5 -0.40 -17.32 -9.78
CA GLU A 5 -1.65 -18.01 -10.09
C GLU A 5 -2.88 -17.17 -9.69
N ARG A 6 -2.80 -16.45 -8.57
CA ARG A 6 -3.86 -15.56 -8.07
C ARG A 6 -4.27 -14.46 -9.05
N TRP A 7 -3.40 -14.12 -10.02
CA TRP A 7 -3.68 -13.10 -11.03
C TRP A 7 -4.43 -13.63 -12.25
N ALA A 8 -4.52 -14.96 -12.41
CA ALA A 8 -5.06 -15.65 -13.58
C ALA A 8 -6.59 -15.82 -13.53
N ARG A 9 -7.31 -14.74 -13.18
CA ARG A 9 -8.77 -14.72 -13.08
C ARG A 9 -9.30 -13.30 -13.25
N ASP A 10 -10.61 -13.18 -13.39
CA ASP A 10 -11.26 -11.87 -13.32
C ASP A 10 -11.13 -11.28 -11.91
N HIS A 11 -10.89 -9.97 -11.89
CA HIS A 11 -10.76 -9.19 -10.66
C HIS A 11 -11.69 -7.98 -10.69
N ASP A 12 -12.28 -7.70 -9.54
CA ASP A 12 -12.77 -6.37 -9.18
C ASP A 12 -11.67 -5.57 -8.46
N LEU A 13 -11.94 -4.31 -8.12
CA LEU A 13 -10.96 -3.47 -7.41
C LEU A 13 -10.56 -4.08 -6.05
N ALA A 14 -11.49 -4.74 -5.36
CA ALA A 14 -11.24 -5.28 -4.03
C ALA A 14 -10.24 -6.43 -4.08
N SER A 15 -10.47 -7.40 -4.97
CA SER A 15 -9.57 -8.53 -5.16
C SER A 15 -8.26 -8.12 -5.84
N ALA A 16 -8.27 -7.17 -6.78
CA ALA A 16 -7.05 -6.65 -7.38
C ALA A 16 -6.15 -5.96 -6.34
N MET A 17 -6.72 -5.17 -5.43
CA MET A 17 -5.99 -4.52 -4.35
C MET A 17 -5.41 -5.53 -3.36
N ARG A 18 -6.22 -6.53 -2.96
CA ARG A 18 -5.83 -7.61 -2.04
C ARG A 18 -4.68 -8.46 -2.61
N ASP A 19 -4.85 -8.97 -3.83
CA ASP A 19 -3.88 -9.87 -4.48
C ASP A 19 -2.76 -9.10 -5.20
N SER A 20 -2.70 -7.77 -5.06
CA SER A 20 -1.69 -6.89 -5.68
C SER A 20 -1.54 -7.10 -7.18
N VAL A 21 -2.67 -7.15 -7.89
CA VAL A 21 -2.76 -7.53 -9.30
C VAL A 21 -2.34 -6.37 -10.19
N VAL A 22 -1.06 -6.36 -10.59
CA VAL A 22 -0.47 -5.21 -11.31
C VAL A 22 -1.20 -4.91 -12.61
N TRP A 23 -1.54 -5.92 -13.42
CA TRP A 23 -2.18 -5.72 -14.72
C TRP A 23 -3.53 -4.98 -14.62
N TYR A 24 -4.26 -5.16 -13.51
CA TYR A 24 -5.54 -4.50 -13.28
C TYR A 24 -5.36 -2.98 -13.10
N PHE A 25 -4.32 -2.58 -12.35
CA PHE A 25 -4.00 -1.16 -12.14
C PHE A 25 -3.34 -0.53 -13.37
N GLN A 26 -2.66 -1.32 -14.21
CA GLN A 26 -2.16 -0.85 -15.51
C GLN A 26 -3.31 -0.51 -16.48
N GLU A 27 -4.38 -1.31 -16.47
CA GLU A 27 -5.61 -1.01 -17.22
C GLU A 27 -6.28 0.27 -16.69
N ILE A 28 -6.34 0.46 -15.36
CA ILE A 28 -6.84 1.71 -14.77
C ILE A 28 -5.99 2.91 -15.21
N ALA A 29 -4.66 2.82 -15.14
CA ALA A 29 -3.75 3.89 -15.56
C ALA A 29 -3.94 4.23 -17.05
N THR A 30 -4.17 3.22 -17.89
CA THR A 30 -4.45 3.39 -19.33
C THR A 30 -5.75 4.16 -19.55
N ARG A 31 -6.83 3.82 -18.82
CA ARG A 31 -8.12 4.53 -18.90
C ARG A 31 -8.05 5.95 -18.32
N LEU A 32 -7.22 6.16 -17.31
CA LEU A 32 -7.06 7.46 -16.66
C LEU A 32 -6.24 8.42 -17.54
N GLY A 33 -5.17 7.91 -18.15
CA GLY A 33 -4.24 8.67 -19.00
C GLY A 33 -3.25 9.51 -18.20
N ILE A 34 -2.09 9.76 -18.81
CA ILE A 34 -0.93 10.37 -18.13
C ILE A 34 -1.20 11.77 -17.55
N GLU A 35 -2.03 12.56 -18.22
CA GLU A 35 -2.34 13.92 -17.76
C GLU A 35 -3.09 13.92 -16.42
N ARG A 36 -4.03 12.98 -16.26
CA ARG A 36 -4.79 12.84 -15.01
C ARG A 36 -3.97 12.18 -13.92
N GLU A 37 -3.11 11.21 -14.25
CA GLU A 37 -2.14 10.64 -13.30
C GLU A 37 -1.27 11.76 -12.68
N ARG A 38 -0.66 12.59 -13.53
CA ARG A 38 0.15 13.75 -13.10
C ARG A 38 -0.66 14.75 -12.28
N ALA A 39 -1.90 15.03 -12.68
CA ALA A 39 -2.77 15.94 -11.95
C ALA A 39 -3.07 15.42 -10.53
N TYR A 40 -3.36 14.11 -10.38
CA TYR A 40 -3.60 13.51 -9.08
C TYR A 40 -2.35 13.42 -8.22
N LEU A 41 -1.19 13.05 -8.77
CA LEU A 41 0.07 13.06 -8.04
C LEU A 41 0.36 14.43 -7.43
N LYS A 42 0.18 15.50 -8.23
CA LYS A 42 0.30 16.89 -7.76
C LYS A 42 -0.73 17.25 -6.69
N ALA A 43 -2.01 16.95 -6.95
CA ALA A 43 -3.10 17.24 -6.01
C ALA A 43 -2.94 16.49 -4.68
N PHE A 44 -2.34 15.30 -4.70
CA PHE A 44 -2.05 14.50 -3.52
C PHE A 44 -0.74 14.85 -2.86
N GLN A 45 0.11 15.68 -3.48
CA GLN A 45 1.48 15.96 -3.04
C GLN A 45 2.23 14.64 -2.79
N TYR A 46 2.19 13.74 -3.76
CA TYR A 46 2.67 12.36 -3.61
C TYR A 46 4.13 12.23 -4.03
N GLY A 47 5.03 12.28 -3.05
CA GLY A 47 6.47 12.16 -3.26
C GLY A 47 7.03 13.21 -4.22
N ASN A 48 7.91 12.78 -5.13
CA ASN A 48 8.47 13.62 -6.19
C ASN A 48 7.45 13.96 -7.31
N GLN A 49 6.26 13.36 -7.29
CA GLN A 49 5.15 13.59 -8.24
C GLN A 49 5.53 13.31 -9.70
N ASP A 50 6.57 12.52 -9.92
CA ASP A 50 7.15 12.29 -11.23
C ASP A 50 6.53 11.05 -11.90
N ALA A 51 5.66 11.30 -12.88
CA ALA A 51 5.20 10.30 -13.85
C ALA A 51 5.83 10.57 -15.23
N GLY A 52 7.15 10.74 -15.27
CA GLY A 52 7.96 10.83 -16.49
C GLY A 52 8.19 9.48 -17.16
N GLY A 53 8.10 8.39 -16.39
CA GLY A 53 8.18 7.01 -16.85
C GLY A 53 7.01 6.55 -17.72
N PRO A 54 7.02 5.27 -18.16
CA PRO A 54 5.91 4.70 -18.91
C PRO A 54 4.60 4.76 -18.14
N LEU A 55 3.50 5.12 -18.81
CA LEU A 55 2.17 5.31 -18.20
C LEU A 55 1.73 4.15 -17.29
N THR A 56 2.10 2.92 -17.63
CA THR A 56 1.69 1.72 -16.89
C THR A 56 2.78 1.18 -15.95
N ALA A 57 3.87 1.92 -15.73
CA ALA A 57 5.00 1.45 -14.96
C ALA A 57 5.76 2.52 -14.16
N PHE A 58 5.42 3.81 -14.26
CA PHE A 58 6.14 4.88 -13.56
C PHE A 58 6.23 4.70 -12.02
N TRP A 59 5.32 3.92 -11.42
CA TRP A 59 5.31 3.60 -9.98
C TRP A 59 5.99 2.25 -9.63
N LEU A 60 6.48 1.50 -10.61
CA LEU A 60 7.06 0.16 -10.44
C LEU A 60 8.59 0.21 -10.34
N GLY A 61 9.12 1.05 -9.45
CA GLY A 61 10.57 1.27 -9.30
C GLY A 61 11.18 2.10 -10.42
N ASP A 62 10.39 3.01 -11.00
CA ASP A 62 10.76 3.87 -12.12
C ASP A 62 10.78 5.35 -11.66
N SER A 63 10.19 6.29 -12.40
CA SER A 63 10.30 7.73 -12.14
C SER A 63 9.70 8.18 -10.82
N LEU A 64 8.58 7.59 -10.37
CA LEU A 64 7.90 8.02 -9.16
C LEU A 64 8.62 7.50 -7.91
N GLN A 65 9.03 8.44 -7.06
CA GLN A 65 9.69 8.16 -5.79
C GLN A 65 8.97 8.86 -4.64
N ILE A 66 8.97 8.23 -3.47
CA ILE A 66 8.36 8.77 -2.25
C ILE A 66 9.14 8.28 -1.02
N SER A 67 9.42 9.18 -0.08
CA SER A 67 10.06 8.85 1.18
C SER A 67 9.07 8.22 2.18
N PRO A 68 9.54 7.53 3.24
CA PRO A 68 8.68 7.05 4.32
C PRO A 68 7.87 8.15 5.01
N GLU A 69 8.47 9.33 5.21
CA GLU A 69 7.83 10.49 5.82
C GLU A 69 6.74 11.07 4.92
N GLU A 70 6.99 11.14 3.61
CA GLU A 70 6.00 11.57 2.61
C GLU A 70 4.84 10.56 2.51
N GLN A 71 5.13 9.25 2.55
CA GLN A 71 4.10 8.21 2.65
C GLN A 71 3.22 8.42 3.89
N LEU A 72 3.85 8.67 5.05
CA LEU A 72 3.11 8.89 6.30
C LEU A 72 2.22 10.14 6.20
N ALA A 73 2.72 11.22 5.61
CA ALA A 73 1.96 12.45 5.39
C ALA A 73 0.76 12.22 4.44
N PHE A 74 0.97 11.50 3.34
CA PHE A 74 -0.10 11.10 2.42
C PHE A 74 -1.16 10.25 3.13
N LEU A 75 -0.75 9.20 3.84
CA LEU A 75 -1.66 8.28 4.52
C LEU A 75 -2.46 8.98 5.63
N ARG A 76 -1.87 9.93 6.35
CA ARG A 76 -2.61 10.73 7.32
C ARG A 76 -3.73 11.53 6.65
N ARG A 77 -3.46 12.20 5.52
CA ARG A 77 -4.52 12.88 4.74
C ARG A 77 -5.56 11.88 4.20
N PHE A 78 -5.12 10.72 3.72
CA PHE A 78 -6.01 9.66 3.23
C PHE A 78 -6.95 9.15 4.32
N PHE A 79 -6.45 8.80 5.51
CA PHE A 79 -7.25 8.30 6.64
C PHE A 79 -8.03 9.40 7.38
N ASP A 80 -7.65 10.66 7.24
CA ASP A 80 -8.44 11.80 7.71
C ASP A 80 -9.51 12.26 6.71
N GLY A 81 -9.48 11.74 5.47
CA GLY A 81 -10.47 12.07 4.43
C GLY A 81 -10.24 13.44 3.81
N ARG A 82 -8.99 13.90 3.83
CA ARG A 82 -8.54 15.23 3.39
C ARG A 82 -7.94 15.24 1.98
N LEU A 83 -8.02 14.13 1.25
CA LEU A 83 -7.63 14.11 -0.16
C LEU A 83 -8.69 14.83 -1.01
N PRO A 84 -8.28 15.56 -2.07
CA PRO A 84 -9.18 16.29 -2.96
C PRO A 84 -9.92 15.37 -3.94
N VAL A 85 -10.64 14.38 -3.41
CA VAL A 85 -11.46 13.43 -4.17
C VAL A 85 -12.78 13.19 -3.45
N ALA A 86 -13.74 12.53 -4.13
CA ALA A 86 -15.01 12.20 -3.51
C ALA A 86 -14.82 11.39 -2.22
N ALA A 87 -15.49 11.80 -1.13
CA ALA A 87 -15.42 11.10 0.15
C ALA A 87 -15.83 9.62 0.04
N LYS A 88 -16.72 9.29 -0.91
CA LYS A 88 -17.09 7.91 -1.23
C LYS A 88 -15.88 7.09 -1.71
N ALA A 89 -15.04 7.64 -2.58
CA ALA A 89 -13.85 6.95 -3.09
C ALA A 89 -12.87 6.63 -1.95
N VAL A 90 -12.63 7.59 -1.05
CA VAL A 90 -11.77 7.38 0.12
C VAL A 90 -12.33 6.27 1.01
N ARG A 91 -13.64 6.28 1.31
CA ARG A 91 -14.28 5.22 2.11
C ARG A 91 -14.15 3.85 1.44
N THR A 92 -14.45 3.75 0.14
CA THR A 92 -14.32 2.50 -0.61
C THR A 92 -12.90 1.93 -0.55
N VAL A 93 -11.86 2.75 -0.74
CA VAL A 93 -10.47 2.27 -0.65
C VAL A 93 -10.11 1.85 0.78
N ARG A 94 -10.56 2.58 1.80
CA ARG A 94 -10.36 2.19 3.21
C ARG A 94 -10.96 0.82 3.53
N ASP A 95 -12.17 0.57 3.08
CA ASP A 95 -12.86 -0.70 3.32
C ASP A 95 -12.15 -1.86 2.63
N ILE A 96 -11.65 -1.64 1.41
CA ILE A 96 -10.88 -2.63 0.65
C ILE A 96 -9.52 -2.94 1.29
N LEU A 97 -8.89 -1.98 1.96
CA LEU A 97 -7.59 -2.17 2.60
C LEU A 97 -7.63 -3.03 3.87
N VAL A 98 -8.81 -3.38 4.39
CA VAL A 98 -8.95 -4.22 5.58
C VAL A 98 -8.32 -5.59 5.35
N GLN A 99 -7.44 -5.98 6.27
CA GLN A 99 -6.73 -7.26 6.26
C GLN A 99 -7.35 -8.26 7.24
N PRO A 100 -7.22 -9.58 6.99
CA PRO A 100 -7.60 -10.59 7.99
C PRO A 100 -6.81 -10.42 9.29
N THR A 101 -7.42 -10.72 10.43
CA THR A 101 -6.74 -10.62 11.73
C THR A 101 -5.46 -11.47 11.75
N GLY A 102 -4.34 -10.83 12.12
CA GLY A 102 -3.03 -11.48 12.20
C GLY A 102 -2.42 -11.87 10.86
N ARG A 103 -2.94 -11.36 9.74
CA ARG A 103 -2.41 -11.65 8.41
C ARG A 103 -2.36 -10.39 7.55
N VAL A 104 -1.50 -10.42 6.54
CA VAL A 104 -1.55 -9.51 5.39
C VAL A 104 -1.56 -10.31 4.11
N VAL A 105 -2.32 -9.87 3.11
CA VAL A 105 -2.45 -10.56 1.84
C VAL A 105 -1.78 -9.76 0.72
N ASN A 106 -1.06 -10.46 -0.16
CA ASN A 106 -0.48 -9.90 -1.38
C ASN A 106 -0.48 -10.95 -2.51
N ALA A 107 0.23 -10.66 -3.62
CA ALA A 107 0.31 -11.55 -4.78
C ALA A 107 0.86 -12.96 -4.49
N ALA A 108 1.74 -13.09 -3.48
CA ALA A 108 2.32 -14.37 -3.07
C ALA A 108 1.42 -15.15 -2.10
N GLY A 109 0.31 -14.58 -1.64
CA GLY A 109 -0.65 -15.22 -0.74
C GLY A 109 -0.79 -14.50 0.60
N GLU A 110 -1.12 -15.26 1.63
CA GLU A 110 -1.33 -14.74 2.98
C GLU A 110 -0.08 -14.94 3.83
N HIS A 111 0.32 -13.87 4.52
CA HIS A 111 1.51 -13.85 5.35
C HIS A 111 1.12 -13.51 6.77
N VAL A 112 1.84 -14.09 7.74
CA VAL A 112 1.63 -13.78 9.16
C VAL A 112 2.02 -12.32 9.39
N LEU A 113 1.14 -11.59 10.07
CA LEU A 113 1.45 -10.29 10.65
C LEU A 113 1.56 -10.51 12.16
N GLY A 114 2.78 -10.48 12.70
CA GLY A 114 3.06 -10.83 14.09
C GLY A 114 2.21 -10.03 15.10
N GLY A 115 1.66 -10.70 16.11
CA GLY A 115 0.76 -10.10 17.10
C GLY A 115 1.46 -9.60 18.37
N PRO A 116 0.69 -9.32 19.44
CA PRO A 116 -0.73 -9.71 19.64
C PRO A 116 -1.72 -8.94 18.75
N TRP A 117 -2.95 -9.44 18.57
CA TRP A 117 -4.03 -8.71 17.89
C TRP A 117 -5.27 -8.73 18.77
N PRO A 118 -5.45 -7.74 19.69
CA PRO A 118 -6.59 -7.76 20.60
C PRO A 118 -7.92 -7.68 19.86
N PRO A 119 -9.01 -8.19 20.47
CA PRO A 119 -10.35 -8.07 19.92
C PRO A 119 -10.71 -6.63 19.57
N GLY A 120 -11.40 -6.43 18.45
CA GLY A 120 -11.77 -5.11 17.94
C GLY A 120 -10.64 -4.35 17.24
N THR A 121 -9.47 -4.97 17.05
CA THR A 121 -8.38 -4.39 16.23
C THR A 121 -8.70 -4.56 14.75
N VAL A 122 -8.68 -3.45 14.00
CA VAL A 122 -8.82 -3.43 12.54
C VAL A 122 -7.50 -2.97 11.93
N VAL A 123 -6.95 -3.80 11.05
CA VAL A 123 -5.75 -3.48 10.26
C VAL A 123 -6.16 -3.15 8.84
N GLN A 124 -5.79 -1.96 8.37
CA GLN A 124 -5.95 -1.53 6.99
C GLN A 124 -4.55 -1.31 6.42
N ALA A 125 -4.10 -2.16 5.49
CA ALA A 125 -2.71 -2.12 5.05
C ALA A 125 -2.52 -2.54 3.60
N LYS A 126 -1.43 -2.07 3.01
CA LYS A 126 -0.96 -2.47 1.69
C LYS A 126 0.54 -2.74 1.70
N THR A 127 0.92 -3.87 1.11
CA THR A 127 2.32 -4.20 0.84
C THR A 127 2.82 -3.56 -0.45
N GLY A 128 4.12 -3.33 -0.56
CA GLY A 128 4.78 -2.92 -1.80
C GLY A 128 6.16 -3.56 -1.93
N SER A 129 6.58 -3.82 -3.16
CA SER A 129 7.92 -4.32 -3.48
C SER A 129 8.43 -3.64 -4.74
N GLY A 130 9.63 -3.12 -4.70
CA GLY A 130 10.32 -2.52 -5.83
C GLY A 130 11.83 -2.64 -5.68
N ALA A 131 12.55 -1.88 -6.50
CA ALA A 131 13.98 -1.73 -6.38
C ALA A 131 14.37 -0.26 -6.51
N ASP A 132 15.44 0.11 -5.82
CA ASP A 132 16.04 1.45 -5.88
C ASP A 132 17.57 1.29 -5.94
N HIS A 133 18.18 1.77 -7.04
CA HIS A 133 19.61 1.62 -7.32
C HIS A 133 20.13 0.18 -7.13
N GLY A 134 19.37 -0.82 -7.60
CA GLY A 134 19.73 -2.24 -7.51
C GLY A 134 19.49 -2.89 -6.14
N ARG A 135 18.98 -2.15 -5.15
CA ARG A 135 18.59 -2.69 -3.84
C ARG A 135 17.09 -2.94 -3.79
N SER A 136 16.67 -4.02 -3.14
CA SER A 136 15.26 -4.27 -2.87
C SER A 136 14.67 -3.14 -2.01
N VAL A 137 13.42 -2.78 -2.26
CA VAL A 137 12.64 -1.87 -1.39
C VAL A 137 11.32 -2.54 -1.08
N LEU A 138 11.10 -2.81 0.21
CA LEU A 138 9.91 -3.49 0.71
C LEU A 138 9.10 -2.55 1.59
N TRP A 139 7.79 -2.53 1.38
CA TRP A 139 6.87 -1.66 2.10
C TRP A 139 5.77 -2.47 2.79
N LEU A 140 5.41 -2.07 4.00
CA LEU A 140 4.08 -2.23 4.55
C LEU A 140 3.61 -0.89 5.11
N VAL A 141 2.51 -0.39 4.58
CA VAL A 141 1.96 0.90 5.00
C VAL A 141 0.48 0.75 5.34
N GLY A 142 -0.01 1.54 6.29
CA GLY A 142 -1.40 1.40 6.69
C GLY A 142 -1.82 2.12 7.95
N ARG A 143 -2.92 1.64 8.52
CA ARG A 143 -3.52 2.10 9.77
C ARG A 143 -3.94 0.90 10.60
N VAL A 144 -3.70 0.98 11.91
CA VAL A 144 -4.30 0.12 12.92
C VAL A 144 -5.31 0.94 13.72
N ALA A 145 -6.50 0.39 13.96
CA ALA A 145 -7.53 1.03 14.78
C ALA A 145 -8.02 0.07 15.86
N ARG A 146 -8.22 0.59 17.08
CA ARG A 146 -8.72 -0.16 18.23
C ARG A 146 -9.47 0.78 19.17
N GLY A 147 -10.76 0.51 19.39
CA GLY A 147 -11.64 1.44 20.11
C GLY A 147 -11.65 2.82 19.44
N ASP A 148 -11.50 3.86 20.25
CA ASP A 148 -11.48 5.26 19.78
C ASP A 148 -10.11 5.72 19.27
N ARG A 149 -9.10 4.84 19.27
CA ARG A 149 -7.73 5.17 18.87
C ARG A 149 -7.38 4.57 17.53
N ALA A 150 -6.54 5.28 16.80
CA ALA A 150 -5.94 4.78 15.58
C ALA A 150 -4.55 5.32 15.36
N TRP A 151 -3.73 4.52 14.69
CA TRP A 151 -2.33 4.78 14.41
C TRP A 151 -2.08 4.54 12.93
N VAL A 152 -1.56 5.54 12.23
CA VAL A 152 -1.04 5.37 10.87
C VAL A 152 0.42 4.98 10.98
N PHE A 153 0.84 4.01 10.18
CA PHE A 153 2.22 3.51 10.18
C PHE A 153 2.76 3.36 8.77
N VAL A 154 4.07 3.44 8.68
CA VAL A 154 4.87 3.19 7.47
C VAL A 154 6.07 2.37 7.89
N SER A 155 6.25 1.22 7.25
CA SER A 155 7.43 0.38 7.37
C SER A 155 8.06 0.25 5.99
N CYS A 156 9.33 0.63 5.87
CA CYS A 156 10.11 0.56 4.65
C CYS A 156 11.45 -0.08 4.98
N VAL A 157 11.81 -1.14 4.26
CA VAL A 157 13.08 -1.84 4.42
C VAL A 157 13.78 -1.88 3.07
N ILE A 158 15.04 -1.43 3.05
CA ILE A 158 15.87 -1.35 1.83
C ILE A 158 17.00 -2.37 1.94
N GLY A 159 17.20 -3.16 0.89
CA GLY A 159 18.30 -4.13 0.79
C GLY A 159 18.12 -5.39 1.63
N ALA A 160 16.89 -5.70 2.05
CA ALA A 160 16.61 -6.98 2.72
C ALA A 160 16.57 -8.14 1.73
N GLU A 161 17.00 -9.31 2.20
CA GLU A 161 16.90 -10.58 1.48
C GLU A 161 15.53 -11.24 1.74
N GLU A 162 14.99 -11.05 2.95
CA GLU A 162 13.72 -11.61 3.39
C GLU A 162 12.54 -10.85 2.76
N PRO A 163 11.67 -11.50 1.95
CA PRO A 163 10.58 -10.83 1.23
C PRO A 163 9.54 -10.14 2.11
N MET A 164 9.47 -10.54 3.40
CA MET A 164 8.50 -10.04 4.38
C MET A 164 9.11 -9.08 5.40
N ALA A 165 10.37 -8.66 5.24
CA ALA A 165 11.08 -7.84 6.23
C ALA A 165 10.32 -6.57 6.66
N ALA A 166 9.63 -5.88 5.73
CA ALA A 166 8.85 -4.69 6.08
C ALA A 166 7.58 -5.02 6.89
N VAL A 167 7.00 -6.20 6.68
CA VAL A 167 5.85 -6.70 7.46
C VAL A 167 6.29 -7.10 8.86
N ASP A 168 7.40 -7.82 8.96
CA ASP A 168 7.97 -8.26 10.23
C ASP A 168 8.41 -7.06 11.09
N LEU A 169 9.08 -6.09 10.47
CA LEU A 169 9.45 -4.84 11.14
C LEU A 169 8.23 -4.07 11.65
N ALA A 170 7.17 -3.97 10.84
CA ALA A 170 5.95 -3.28 11.26
C ALA A 170 5.29 -3.98 12.45
N ALA A 171 5.16 -5.31 12.39
CA ALA A 171 4.59 -6.11 13.46
C ALA A 171 5.36 -5.93 14.78
N ALA A 172 6.69 -6.08 14.74
CA ALA A 172 7.54 -5.90 15.91
C ALA A 172 7.39 -4.50 16.52
N ARG A 173 7.42 -3.44 15.70
CA ARG A 173 7.30 -2.05 16.19
C ARG A 173 5.93 -1.70 16.72
N LEU A 174 4.86 -2.22 16.11
CA LEU A 174 3.49 -2.00 16.61
C LEU A 174 3.28 -2.69 17.97
N ALA A 175 3.88 -3.86 18.18
CA ALA A 175 3.90 -4.53 19.47
C ALA A 175 4.73 -3.77 20.53
N ASP A 176 5.96 -3.36 20.19
CA ASP A 176 6.86 -2.60 21.09
C ASP A 176 6.21 -1.30 21.60
N LEU A 177 5.51 -0.58 20.71
CA LEU A 177 4.85 0.68 21.00
C LEU A 177 3.50 0.51 21.73
N LYS A 178 3.09 -0.73 22.05
CA LYS A 178 1.80 -1.06 22.69
C LYS A 178 0.59 -0.52 21.91
N VAL A 179 0.74 -0.42 20.58
CA VAL A 179 -0.39 -0.19 19.67
C VAL A 179 -1.26 -1.45 19.67
N LEU A 180 -0.58 -2.60 19.62
CA LEU A 180 -1.13 -3.94 19.78
C LEU A 180 -1.33 -4.31 21.24
#